data_AF-A0A4V1LRH8-F1
#
_entry.id   AF-A0A4V1LRH8-F1
#
_cell.length_a   1.000
_cell.length_b   1.000
_cell.length_c   1.000
_cell.angle_alpha   90.00
_cell.angle_beta   90.00
_cell.angle_gamma   90.00
#
_symmetry.space_group_name_H-M   'P 1'
#
loop_
_entity.id
_entity.type
_entity.pdbx_description
1 polymer ?
#
loop_
_entity_poly.entity_id
_entity_poly.type
_entity_poly.pdbx_seq_one_letter_code
_entity_poly.pdbx_strand_id
1 'polypeptide(L)'
;MNKLICIFFLFFNTTIYAYSQMYESDIYYLENNEVLLYKILNWWSNESHENSTEFCFNNLKVRSNKSLNLNYDKKTKILKIYLEEEFADLIYIFENKNDYLKNVYINKNYFKNSKVRSIRKINTISLENISLNQYEKIKKIKNTLAFELEGKIAGLLSFSGKVSFHKNGDFLRPCPQNQNEKFDIVFKILNLKTDEILVEYYLKE
;
A
#
# COMPACT_ATOMS: atom_id res chain seq x y z
N MET A 1 -0.89 -13.59 -60.19
CA MET A 1 -1.73 -13.60 -58.98
C MET A 1 -0.97 -13.85 -57.66
N ASN A 2 0.36 -13.62 -57.59
CA ASN A 2 1.16 -13.94 -56.39
C ASN A 2 1.69 -12.73 -55.59
N LYS A 3 1.27 -11.49 -55.91
CA LYS A 3 1.75 -10.28 -55.20
C LYS A 3 0.76 -9.70 -54.18
N LEU A 4 -0.45 -10.25 -54.08
CA LEU A 4 -1.49 -9.76 -53.17
C LEU A 4 -1.53 -10.48 -51.81
N ILE A 5 -0.80 -11.58 -51.66
CA ILE A 5 -0.84 -12.42 -50.45
C ILE A 5 0.10 -11.90 -49.35
N CYS A 6 1.14 -11.13 -49.67
CA CYS A 6 2.08 -10.62 -48.66
C CYS A 6 1.52 -9.44 -47.83
N ILE A 7 0.51 -8.73 -48.32
CA ILE A 7 -0.07 -7.59 -47.58
C ILE A 7 -0.99 -8.08 -46.45
N PHE A 8 -1.59 -9.27 -46.59
CA PHE A 8 -2.48 -9.82 -45.55
C PHE A 8 -1.73 -10.24 -44.27
N PHE A 9 -0.46 -10.65 -44.36
CA PHE A 9 0.32 -11.05 -43.19
C PHE A 9 0.91 -9.88 -42.38
N LEU A 10 0.86 -8.65 -42.90
CA LEU A 10 1.26 -7.45 -42.14
C LEU A 10 0.15 -6.92 -41.23
N PHE A 11 -1.12 -7.28 -41.49
CA PHE A 11 -2.26 -6.83 -40.67
C PHE A 11 -2.65 -7.79 -39.54
N PHE A 12 -2.10 -9.01 -39.50
CA PHE A 12 -2.42 -10.00 -38.44
C PHE A 12 -1.38 -10.09 -37.31
N ASN A 13 -0.28 -9.34 -37.35
CA ASN A 13 0.70 -9.28 -36.24
C ASN A 13 0.51 -8.08 -35.32
N THR A 14 -0.50 -7.23 -35.55
CA THR A 14 -0.89 -6.18 -34.59
C THR A 14 -1.97 -6.64 -33.62
N THR A 15 -2.24 -7.96 -33.53
CA THR A 15 -2.93 -8.53 -32.37
C THR A 15 -2.02 -8.36 -31.15
N ILE A 16 -2.05 -7.15 -30.60
CA ILE A 16 -2.35 -6.93 -29.21
C ILE A 16 -1.47 -7.83 -28.34
N TYR A 17 -0.17 -7.56 -28.36
CA TYR A 17 0.57 -7.54 -27.10
C TYR A 17 0.04 -6.35 -26.28
N ALA A 18 -1.26 -6.36 -25.94
CA ALA A 18 -1.65 -5.91 -24.62
C ALA A 18 -1.09 -6.96 -23.69
N TYR A 19 0.23 -6.87 -23.45
CA TYR A 19 0.78 -7.36 -22.22
C TYR A 19 -0.01 -6.57 -21.18
N SER A 20 -1.04 -7.19 -20.63
CA SER A 20 -1.50 -6.85 -19.31
C SER A 20 -0.30 -7.14 -18.41
N GLN A 21 0.64 -6.18 -18.34
CA GLN A 21 1.11 -5.78 -17.03
C GLN A 21 -0.19 -5.59 -16.24
N MET A 22 -0.58 -6.64 -15.51
CA MET A 22 -1.67 -6.60 -14.56
C MET A 22 -1.54 -5.25 -13.87
N TYR A 23 -2.53 -4.37 -14.08
CA TYR A 23 -2.49 -2.97 -13.70
C TYR A 23 -1.70 -2.84 -12.38
N GLU A 24 -0.48 -2.29 -12.47
CA GLU A 24 0.35 -2.06 -11.29
C GLU A 24 -0.34 -0.94 -10.51
N SER A 25 -1.30 -1.33 -9.68
CA SER A 25 -2.15 -0.44 -8.92
C SER A 25 -2.26 -0.92 -7.47
N ASP A 26 -2.80 -0.05 -6.64
CA ASP A 26 -3.15 -0.42 -5.28
C ASP A 26 -4.54 -1.06 -5.28
N ILE A 27 -4.64 -2.20 -4.60
CA ILE A 27 -5.88 -2.99 -4.47
C ILE A 27 -6.44 -2.73 -3.08
N TYR A 28 -7.71 -2.37 -3.00
CA TYR A 28 -8.38 -2.00 -1.76
C TYR A 28 -9.36 -3.08 -1.33
N TYR A 29 -9.43 -3.31 -0.03
CA TYR A 29 -10.31 -4.27 0.60
C TYR A 29 -11.06 -3.60 1.74
N LEU A 30 -12.39 -3.64 1.68
CA LEU A 30 -13.24 -3.29 2.81
C LEU A 30 -13.55 -4.57 3.57
N GLU A 31 -13.05 -4.66 4.81
CA GLU A 31 -12.92 -5.90 5.57
C GLU A 31 -12.12 -6.95 4.76
N ASN A 32 -12.81 -7.90 4.13
CA ASN A 32 -12.22 -8.98 3.34
C ASN A 32 -12.64 -8.94 1.86
N ASN A 33 -13.46 -7.97 1.46
CA ASN A 33 -13.97 -7.87 0.10
C ASN A 33 -13.16 -6.85 -0.69
N GLU A 34 -12.67 -7.24 -1.86
CA GLU A 34 -12.05 -6.30 -2.78
C GLU A 34 -13.08 -5.26 -3.25
N VAL A 35 -12.68 -3.99 -3.24
CA VAL A 35 -13.55 -2.86 -3.57
C VAL A 35 -12.83 -1.85 -4.44
N LEU A 36 -13.62 -1.13 -5.23
CA LEU A 36 -13.15 0.06 -5.92
C LEU A 36 -13.29 1.26 -4.98
N LEU A 37 -12.19 1.68 -4.35
CA LEU A 37 -12.24 2.71 -3.29
C LEU A 37 -12.91 4.02 -3.76
N TYR A 38 -12.72 4.42 -5.03
CA TYR A 38 -13.39 5.62 -5.55
C TYR A 38 -14.93 5.53 -5.50
N LYS A 39 -15.53 4.33 -5.55
CA LYS A 39 -16.99 4.17 -5.38
C LYS A 39 -17.41 4.48 -3.95
N ILE A 40 -16.60 4.08 -2.97
CA ILE A 40 -16.81 4.41 -1.55
C ILE A 40 -16.66 5.92 -1.34
N LEU A 41 -15.63 6.54 -1.92
CA LEU A 41 -15.43 7.99 -1.89
C LEU A 41 -16.64 8.75 -2.46
N ASN A 42 -17.13 8.34 -3.64
CA ASN A 42 -18.29 8.95 -4.30
C ASN A 42 -19.60 8.70 -3.55
N TRP A 43 -19.76 7.55 -2.91
CA TRP A 43 -20.91 7.32 -2.04
C TRP A 43 -20.93 8.33 -0.89
N TRP A 44 -19.76 8.63 -0.34
CA TRP A 44 -19.63 9.54 0.79
C TRP A 44 -19.85 11.01 0.43
N SER A 45 -19.76 11.39 -0.85
CA SER A 45 -20.09 12.74 -1.31
C SER A 45 -21.57 12.92 -1.65
N ASN A 46 -22.38 11.85 -1.71
CA ASN A 46 -23.79 11.95 -2.07
C ASN A 46 -24.65 12.45 -0.90
N GLU A 47 -25.35 13.57 -1.06
CA GLU A 47 -26.26 14.17 -0.06
C GLU A 47 -27.30 13.20 0.50
N SER A 48 -27.80 12.25 -0.31
CA SER A 48 -28.78 11.26 0.16
C SER A 48 -28.23 10.30 1.23
N HIS A 49 -26.91 10.31 1.46
CA HIS A 49 -26.20 9.46 2.42
C HIS A 49 -25.52 10.25 3.54
N GLU A 50 -25.89 11.51 3.75
CA GLU A 50 -25.24 12.38 4.75
C GLU A 50 -25.22 11.78 6.17
N ASN A 51 -26.30 11.12 6.57
CA ASN A 51 -26.41 10.48 7.89
C ASN A 51 -25.99 9.00 7.90
N SER A 52 -25.52 8.46 6.78
CA SER A 52 -25.18 7.05 6.70
C SER A 52 -23.81 6.77 7.31
N THR A 53 -23.72 5.66 8.03
CA THR A 53 -22.51 5.20 8.73
C THR A 53 -21.98 3.89 8.14
N GLU A 54 -22.46 3.50 6.96
CA GLU A 54 -22.21 2.18 6.33
C GLU A 54 -20.73 1.78 6.29
N PHE A 55 -19.83 2.74 6.03
CA PHE A 55 -18.39 2.51 5.94
C PHE A 55 -17.60 2.93 7.17
N CYS A 56 -18.25 3.49 8.18
CA CYS A 56 -17.58 3.99 9.36
C CYS A 56 -17.04 2.86 10.24
N PHE A 57 -15.82 3.03 10.72
CA PHE A 57 -15.09 2.09 11.58
C PHE A 57 -14.78 0.72 10.96
N ASN A 58 -15.20 0.49 9.71
CA ASN A 58 -14.80 -0.69 8.97
C ASN A 58 -13.30 -0.64 8.70
N ASN A 59 -12.69 -1.81 8.69
CA ASN A 59 -11.28 -1.95 8.33
C ASN A 59 -11.16 -1.76 6.82
N LEU A 60 -10.31 -0.83 6.42
CA LEU A 60 -9.88 -0.68 5.04
C LEU A 60 -8.43 -1.10 4.95
N LYS A 61 -8.17 -2.09 4.10
CA LYS A 61 -6.84 -2.57 3.79
C LYS A 61 -6.50 -2.21 2.36
N VAL A 62 -5.30 -1.72 2.13
CA VAL A 62 -4.75 -1.46 0.80
C VAL A 62 -3.46 -2.24 0.63
N ARG A 63 -3.32 -2.88 -0.51
CA ARG A 63 -2.14 -3.68 -0.87
C ARG A 63 -1.63 -3.22 -2.21
N SER A 64 -0.33 -2.95 -2.30
CA SER A 64 0.26 -2.59 -3.58
C SER A 64 0.48 -3.84 -4.43
N ASN A 65 -0.02 -3.81 -5.67
CA ASN A 65 0.35 -4.78 -6.70
C ASN A 65 1.56 -4.32 -7.53
N LYS A 66 2.13 -3.15 -7.18
CA LYS A 66 3.28 -2.56 -7.85
C LYS A 66 4.57 -3.27 -7.44
N SER A 67 5.52 -3.35 -8.36
CA SER A 67 6.82 -3.98 -8.11
C SER A 67 7.67 -3.15 -7.12
N LEU A 68 7.98 -3.70 -5.94
CA LEU A 68 8.88 -3.03 -5.00
C LEU A 68 10.33 -3.01 -5.52
N ASN A 69 10.99 -1.87 -5.44
CA ASN A 69 12.40 -1.70 -5.74
C ASN A 69 13.30 -1.91 -4.53
N LEU A 70 14.53 -2.40 -4.80
CA LEU A 70 15.54 -2.69 -3.81
C LEU A 70 16.83 -1.94 -4.16
N ASN A 71 17.34 -1.15 -3.21
CA ASN A 71 18.64 -0.49 -3.33
C ASN A 71 19.49 -0.83 -2.10
N TYR A 72 20.63 -1.48 -2.32
CA TYR A 72 21.53 -1.92 -1.26
C TYR A 72 22.90 -1.24 -1.39
N ASP A 73 23.28 -0.50 -0.36
CA ASP A 73 24.60 0.08 -0.22
C ASP A 73 25.51 -0.85 0.59
N LYS A 74 26.53 -1.39 -0.08
CA LYS A 74 27.51 -2.32 0.52
C LYS A 74 28.38 -1.67 1.60
N LYS A 75 28.68 -0.37 1.49
CA LYS A 75 29.55 0.35 2.44
C LYS A 75 28.80 0.64 3.73
N THR A 76 27.58 1.16 3.62
CA THR A 76 26.75 1.51 4.79
C THR A 76 25.92 0.35 5.32
N LYS A 77 25.81 -0.75 4.55
CA LYS A 77 24.99 -1.93 4.86
C LYS A 77 23.51 -1.58 5.04
N ILE A 78 23.03 -0.63 4.24
CA ILE A 78 21.64 -0.17 4.24
C ILE A 78 20.91 -0.75 3.04
N LEU A 79 19.78 -1.41 3.29
CA LEU A 79 18.82 -1.82 2.26
C LEU A 79 17.63 -0.87 2.28
N LYS A 80 17.37 -0.22 1.17
CA LYS A 80 16.13 0.52 0.92
C LYS A 80 15.17 -0.35 0.11
N ILE A 81 13.94 -0.44 0.57
CA ILE A 81 12.81 -1.08 -0.11
C ILE A 81 11.79 0.02 -0.39
N TYR A 82 11.40 0.22 -1.65
CA TYR A 82 10.57 1.36 -2.01
C TYR A 82 9.71 1.14 -3.25
N LEU A 83 8.67 1.97 -3.38
CA LEU A 83 7.93 2.17 -4.62
C LEU A 83 8.36 3.47 -5.28
N GLU A 84 8.47 3.48 -6.61
CA GLU A 84 8.74 4.71 -7.37
C GLU A 84 7.51 5.62 -7.37
N GLU A 85 6.32 5.02 -7.49
CA GLU A 85 5.05 5.71 -7.43
C GLU A 85 4.53 5.90 -6.01
N GLU A 86 3.48 6.72 -5.88
CA GLU A 86 2.76 6.82 -4.62
C GLU A 86 2.03 5.51 -4.27
N PHE A 87 2.05 5.18 -2.97
CA PHE A 87 1.35 4.04 -2.40
C PHE A 87 0.25 4.55 -1.48
N ALA A 88 -0.95 3.97 -1.62
CA ALA A 88 -2.14 4.32 -0.86
C ALA A 88 -2.47 5.82 -0.96
N ASP A 89 -2.37 6.39 -2.16
CA ASP A 89 -2.56 7.83 -2.41
C ASP A 89 -3.95 8.34 -2.00
N LEU A 90 -4.98 7.48 -2.06
CA LEU A 90 -6.35 7.78 -1.62
C LEU A 90 -6.58 7.68 -0.09
N ILE A 91 -5.56 7.31 0.68
CA ILE A 91 -5.64 7.15 2.14
C ILE A 91 -4.74 8.17 2.82
N TYR A 92 -5.24 8.77 3.90
CA TYR A 92 -4.52 9.69 4.75
C TYR A 92 -4.27 9.07 6.12
N ILE A 93 -3.01 9.06 6.56
CA ILE A 93 -2.50 8.25 7.67
C ILE A 93 -1.96 9.10 8.82
N PHE A 94 -1.29 10.20 8.50
CA PHE A 94 -0.56 11.00 9.47
C PHE A 94 -1.24 12.35 9.61
N GLU A 95 -1.80 12.63 10.78
CA GLU A 95 -2.38 13.93 11.11
C GLU A 95 -1.27 14.99 11.19
N ASN A 96 -0.20 14.68 11.91
CA ASN A 96 0.88 15.59 12.20
C ASN A 96 2.19 15.17 11.53
N LYS A 97 3.02 16.16 11.16
CA LYS A 97 4.37 15.93 10.62
C LYS A 97 5.30 15.17 11.58
N ASN A 98 4.92 15.10 12.85
CA ASN A 98 5.68 14.42 13.91
C ASN A 98 5.22 12.98 14.13
N ASP A 99 4.11 12.54 13.52
CA ASP A 99 3.64 11.18 13.67
C ASP A 99 4.55 10.21 12.94
N TYR A 100 4.70 9.01 13.52
CA TYR A 100 5.55 7.97 12.97
C TYR A 100 4.99 6.60 13.29
N LEU A 101 5.01 5.73 12.29
CA LEU A 101 4.76 4.31 12.43
C LEU A 101 5.99 3.67 13.10
N LYS A 102 5.78 3.05 14.27
CA LYS A 102 6.84 2.38 15.05
C LYS A 102 7.02 0.96 14.54
N ASN A 103 8.26 0.52 14.35
CA ASN A 103 8.49 -0.90 14.04
C ASN A 103 8.13 -1.76 15.25
N VAL A 104 7.27 -2.75 15.04
CA VAL A 104 6.84 -3.70 16.08
C VAL A 104 7.30 -5.12 15.80
N TYR A 105 7.60 -5.44 14.53
CA TYR A 105 8.08 -6.75 14.16
C TYR A 105 9.07 -6.72 13.00
N ILE A 106 10.03 -7.64 13.05
CA ILE A 106 10.99 -7.90 11.98
C ILE A 106 11.29 -9.40 11.90
N ASN A 107 11.15 -9.96 10.71
CA ASN A 107 11.37 -11.38 10.50
C ASN A 107 12.87 -11.71 10.51
N LYS A 108 13.31 -12.42 11.55
CA LYS A 108 14.73 -12.76 11.77
C LYS A 108 15.30 -13.77 10.76
N ASN A 109 14.45 -14.52 10.04
CA ASN A 109 14.88 -15.41 8.97
C ASN A 109 15.50 -14.63 7.79
N TYR A 110 14.99 -13.43 7.57
CA TYR A 110 15.49 -12.49 6.56
C TYR A 110 16.46 -11.46 7.17
N PHE A 111 16.18 -11.00 8.39
CA PHE A 111 16.76 -9.79 8.96
C PHE A 111 17.38 -10.00 10.37
N LYS A 112 18.21 -11.05 10.51
CA LYS A 112 18.82 -11.49 11.79
C LYS A 112 19.35 -10.34 12.67
N ASN A 113 20.28 -9.55 12.15
CA ASN A 113 20.97 -8.48 12.90
C ASN A 113 20.46 -7.07 12.56
N SER A 114 19.36 -6.99 11.83
CA SER A 114 18.91 -5.73 11.25
C SER A 114 18.22 -4.86 12.29
N LYS A 115 18.41 -3.55 12.15
CA LYS A 115 17.68 -2.54 12.93
C LYS A 115 16.76 -1.78 11.98
N VAL A 116 15.55 -1.53 12.47
CA VAL A 116 14.52 -0.79 11.73
C VAL A 116 14.19 0.45 12.53
N ARG A 117 14.18 1.60 11.86
CA ARG A 117 13.74 2.86 12.45
C ARG A 117 12.25 3.05 12.19
N SER A 118 11.59 3.82 13.05
CA SER A 118 10.25 4.34 12.75
C SER A 118 10.21 5.08 11.43
N ILE A 119 9.07 5.04 10.75
CA ILE A 119 8.88 5.67 9.43
C ILE A 119 7.80 6.76 9.49
N ARG A 120 7.99 7.80 8.67
CA ARG A 120 7.04 8.91 8.47
C ARG A 120 6.39 8.91 7.09
N LYS A 121 6.75 7.93 6.24
CA LYS A 121 6.20 7.72 4.91
C LYS A 121 6.21 6.22 4.63
N ILE A 122 5.15 5.73 3.99
CA ILE A 122 4.95 4.30 3.70
C ILE A 122 5.47 3.86 2.32
N ASN A 123 6.01 4.77 1.51
CA ASN A 123 6.57 4.43 0.21
C ASN A 123 8.01 3.93 0.27
N THR A 124 8.70 4.11 1.39
CA THR A 124 10.10 3.71 1.52
C THR A 124 10.41 3.24 2.93
N ILE A 125 11.12 2.12 3.01
CA ILE A 125 11.66 1.58 4.24
C ILE A 125 13.17 1.46 4.09
N SER A 126 13.91 1.85 5.13
CA SER A 126 15.35 1.65 5.22
C SER A 126 15.67 0.69 6.36
N LEU A 127 16.40 -0.38 6.04
CA LEU A 127 16.86 -1.39 6.98
C LEU A 127 18.37 -1.29 7.12
N GLU A 128 18.86 -1.16 8.35
CA GLU A 128 20.29 -1.06 8.65
C GLU A 128 20.89 -2.42 9.02
N ASN A 129 22.21 -2.53 8.92
CA ASN A 129 22.99 -3.73 9.24
C ASN A 129 22.58 -4.96 8.43
N ILE A 130 22.24 -4.77 7.15
CA ILE A 130 21.96 -5.85 6.21
C ILE A 130 23.27 -6.40 5.67
N SER A 131 23.50 -7.70 5.84
CA SER A 131 24.62 -8.39 5.17
C SER A 131 24.29 -8.64 3.69
N LEU A 132 25.32 -8.81 2.86
CA LEU A 132 25.16 -9.13 1.45
C LEU A 132 24.30 -10.40 1.25
N ASN A 133 24.49 -11.44 2.07
CA ASN A 133 23.70 -12.67 1.98
C ASN A 133 22.21 -12.43 2.28
N GLN A 134 21.88 -11.57 3.24
CA GLN A 134 20.49 -11.20 3.52
C GLN A 134 19.88 -10.41 2.38
N TYR A 135 20.63 -9.47 1.79
CA TYR A 135 20.21 -8.76 0.60
C TYR A 135 19.92 -9.72 -0.56
N GLU A 136 20.81 -10.66 -0.86
CA GLU A 136 20.61 -11.62 -1.94
C GLU A 136 19.39 -12.53 -1.69
N LYS A 137 19.09 -12.89 -0.43
CA LYS A 137 17.85 -13.58 -0.08
C LYS A 137 16.61 -12.76 -0.41
N ILE A 138 16.58 -11.49 -0.02
CA ILE A 138 15.45 -10.58 -0.31
C ILE A 138 15.31 -10.34 -1.81
N LYS A 139 16.43 -10.16 -2.52
CA LYS A 139 16.45 -9.97 -3.97
C LYS A 139 15.80 -11.13 -4.72
N LYS A 140 15.99 -12.37 -4.26
CA LYS A 140 15.37 -13.57 -4.86
C LYS A 140 13.85 -13.59 -4.76
N ILE A 141 13.27 -12.95 -3.74
CA ILE A 141 11.83 -12.88 -3.53
C ILE A 141 11.24 -11.50 -3.89
N LYS A 142 12.03 -10.60 -4.49
CA LYS A 142 11.63 -9.22 -4.81
C LYS A 142 10.24 -9.14 -5.45
N ASN A 143 10.00 -9.97 -6.46
CA ASN A 143 8.78 -9.95 -7.27
C ASN A 143 7.55 -10.50 -6.53
N THR A 144 7.70 -11.02 -5.32
CA THR A 144 6.59 -11.46 -4.48
C THR A 144 6.43 -10.58 -3.25
N LEU A 145 7.22 -9.52 -3.10
CA LEU A 145 7.08 -8.59 -2.00
C LEU A 145 6.00 -7.55 -2.30
N ALA A 146 5.23 -7.20 -1.29
CA ALA A 146 4.25 -6.13 -1.36
C ALA A 146 4.26 -5.26 -0.10
N PHE A 147 3.85 -4.02 -0.30
CA PHE A 147 3.43 -3.13 0.78
C PHE A 147 1.95 -3.31 1.05
N GLU A 148 1.58 -3.33 2.32
CA GLU A 148 0.19 -3.41 2.77
C GLU A 148 -0.03 -2.44 3.93
N LEU A 149 -1.13 -1.70 3.88
CA LEU A 149 -1.55 -0.76 4.92
C LEU A 149 -2.98 -1.10 5.31
N GLU A 150 -3.27 -1.06 6.60
CA GLU A 150 -4.57 -1.36 7.16
C GLU A 150 -4.90 -0.39 8.29
N GLY A 151 -6.14 0.05 8.35
CA GLY A 151 -6.65 0.93 9.40
C GLY A 151 -8.16 1.08 9.31
N LYS A 152 -8.74 1.73 10.31
CA LYS A 152 -10.19 1.98 10.34
C LYS A 152 -10.55 3.29 9.69
N ILE A 153 -11.66 3.28 8.97
CA ILE A 153 -12.19 4.47 8.32
C ILE A 153 -12.73 5.46 9.36
N ALA A 154 -12.15 6.67 9.40
CA ALA A 154 -12.53 7.76 10.30
C ALA A 154 -13.41 8.84 9.66
N GLY A 155 -13.35 8.98 8.34
CA GLY A 155 -14.04 10.03 7.62
C GLY A 155 -13.47 10.28 6.23
N LEU A 156 -14.15 11.14 5.47
CA LEU A 156 -13.65 11.72 4.22
C LEU A 156 -13.14 13.14 4.47
N LEU A 157 -11.89 13.43 4.11
CA LEU A 157 -11.30 14.76 4.31
C LEU A 157 -11.76 15.77 3.24
N SER A 158 -12.08 16.99 3.67
CA SER A 158 -12.62 18.06 2.81
C SER A 158 -11.70 18.47 1.67
N PHE A 159 -10.42 18.69 1.98
CA PHE A 159 -9.50 19.30 1.02
C PHE A 159 -8.80 18.30 0.11
N SER A 160 -8.55 17.09 0.60
CA SER A 160 -7.82 16.06 -0.13
C SER A 160 -8.72 15.05 -0.81
N GLY A 161 -9.99 14.93 -0.40
CA GLY A 161 -10.89 13.87 -0.88
C GLY A 161 -10.43 12.47 -0.52
N LYS A 162 -9.54 12.33 0.48
CA LYS A 162 -8.97 11.05 0.93
C LYS A 162 -9.73 10.49 2.11
N VAL A 163 -9.76 9.16 2.22
CA VAL A 163 -10.21 8.49 3.44
C VAL A 163 -9.16 8.73 4.53
N SER A 164 -9.58 9.20 5.70
CA SER A 164 -8.70 9.30 6.87
C SER A 164 -8.73 8.01 7.68
N PHE A 165 -7.57 7.59 8.17
CA PHE A 165 -7.41 6.55 9.19
C PHE A 165 -7.23 7.08 10.60
N HIS A 166 -7.25 8.40 10.81
CA HIS A 166 -7.23 9.02 12.14
C HIS A 166 -8.44 9.92 12.35
N LYS A 167 -8.81 10.16 13.62
CA LYS A 167 -10.04 10.88 13.98
C LYS A 167 -9.98 12.39 13.78
N ASN A 168 -8.78 12.95 13.68
CA ASN A 168 -8.58 14.39 13.63
C ASN A 168 -8.52 14.89 12.18
N GLY A 169 -8.78 16.18 11.97
CA GLY A 169 -8.69 16.82 10.65
C GLY A 169 -10.00 17.42 10.18
N ASP A 170 -9.92 18.17 9.08
CA ASP A 170 -11.07 18.84 8.49
C ASP A 170 -11.82 17.87 7.57
N PHE A 171 -12.88 17.28 8.10
CA PHE A 171 -13.72 16.31 7.39
C PHE A 171 -14.81 16.98 6.59
N LEU A 172 -15.03 16.49 5.37
CA LEU A 172 -16.25 16.73 4.61
C LEU A 172 -17.39 16.01 5.30
N ARG A 173 -17.13 14.76 5.68
CA ARG A 173 -18.02 13.91 6.46
C ARG A 173 -17.22 13.06 7.43
N PRO A 174 -17.23 13.38 8.74
CA PRO A 174 -16.60 12.55 9.76
C PRO A 174 -17.49 11.36 10.08
N CYS A 175 -16.89 10.26 10.51
CA CYS A 175 -17.64 9.23 11.20
C CYS A 175 -18.16 9.73 12.56
N PRO A 176 -19.26 9.15 13.08
CA PRO A 176 -19.77 9.52 14.40
C PRO A 176 -18.71 9.40 15.48
N GLN A 177 -18.83 10.16 16.57
CA GLN A 177 -17.92 9.99 17.68
C GLN A 177 -18.19 8.67 18.39
N ASN A 178 -17.19 7.79 18.41
CA ASN A 178 -17.20 6.57 19.20
C ASN A 178 -15.94 6.50 20.07
N GLN A 179 -16.13 6.58 21.38
CA GLN A 179 -15.03 6.61 22.36
C GLN A 179 -14.34 5.25 22.52
N ASN A 180 -15.03 4.16 22.17
CA ASN A 180 -14.48 2.81 22.29
C ASN A 180 -13.66 2.39 21.06
N GLU A 181 -13.78 3.11 19.95
CA GLU A 181 -13.09 2.79 18.71
C GLU A 181 -11.65 3.26 18.73
N LYS A 182 -10.75 2.31 18.45
CA LYS A 182 -9.31 2.54 18.27
C LYS A 182 -9.00 2.66 16.80
N PHE A 183 -8.19 3.65 16.44
CA PHE A 183 -7.82 3.95 15.06
C PHE A 183 -6.37 3.56 14.82
N ASP A 184 -6.08 2.34 15.21
CA ASP A 184 -4.76 1.76 15.03
C ASP A 184 -4.47 1.58 13.54
N ILE A 185 -3.24 1.90 13.15
CA ILE A 185 -2.79 1.80 11.76
C ILE A 185 -1.62 0.84 11.68
N VAL A 186 -1.73 -0.14 10.79
CA VAL A 186 -0.72 -1.17 10.58
C VAL A 186 -0.15 -1.05 9.17
N PHE A 187 1.17 -1.07 9.05
CA PHE A 187 1.86 -1.11 7.77
C PHE A 187 2.84 -2.28 7.71
N LYS A 188 2.81 -3.06 6.64
CA LYS A 188 3.57 -4.30 6.48
C LYS A 188 4.35 -4.32 5.18
N ILE A 189 5.52 -4.94 5.23
CA ILE A 189 6.10 -5.63 4.07
C ILE A 189 5.79 -7.11 4.24
N LEU A 190 5.19 -7.74 3.24
CA LEU A 190 4.94 -9.18 3.24
C LEU A 190 5.38 -9.84 1.93
N ASN A 191 5.52 -11.16 1.98
CA ASN A 191 5.67 -12.01 0.82
C ASN A 191 4.30 -12.55 0.39
N LEU A 192 3.76 -12.06 -0.72
CA LEU A 192 2.45 -12.45 -1.25
C LEU A 192 2.31 -13.95 -1.55
N LYS A 193 3.43 -14.65 -1.78
CA LYS A 193 3.39 -16.08 -2.10
C LYS A 193 3.27 -16.95 -0.85
N THR A 194 3.82 -16.51 0.28
CA THR A 194 3.88 -17.29 1.53
C THR A 194 3.07 -16.68 2.66
N ASP A 195 2.49 -15.50 2.44
CA ASP A 195 1.85 -14.65 3.45
C ASP A 195 2.75 -14.31 4.65
N GLU A 196 4.06 -14.54 4.54
CA GLU A 196 5.01 -14.22 5.59
C GLU A 196 5.21 -12.71 5.68
N ILE A 197 4.97 -12.16 6.88
CA ILE A 197 5.32 -10.78 7.20
C ILE A 197 6.84 -10.70 7.37
N LEU A 198 7.44 -9.73 6.69
CA LEU A 198 8.87 -9.44 6.72
C LEU A 198 9.18 -8.33 7.73
N VAL A 199 8.38 -7.27 7.73
CA VAL A 199 8.50 -6.12 8.62
C VAL A 199 7.09 -5.60 8.90
N GLU A 200 6.81 -5.24 10.14
CA GLU A 200 5.55 -4.61 10.53
C GLU A 200 5.80 -3.33 11.33
N TYR A 201 4.98 -2.33 11.04
CA TYR A 201 4.92 -1.09 11.76
C TYR A 201 3.50 -0.81 12.24
N TYR A 202 3.43 -0.08 13.35
CA TYR A 202 2.20 0.20 14.05
C TYR A 202 2.19 1.64 14.57
N LEU A 203 1.08 2.33 14.34
CA LEU A 203 0.76 3.61 14.97
C LEU A 203 -0.47 3.36 15.84
N LYS A 204 -0.34 3.71 17.11
CA LYS A 204 -1.42 3.59 18.10
C LYS A 204 -2.03 4.95 18.31
N GLU A 205 -3.34 5.05 18.11
CA GLU A 205 -4.15 6.25 18.37
C GLU A 205 -5.03 6.06 19.60
#